data_AF-A0A7K2ZMW3-F1
#
_entry.id   AF-A0A7K2ZMW3-F1
#
_cell.length_a   1.000
_cell.length_b   1.000
_cell.length_c   1.000
_cell.angle_alpha   90.00
_cell.angle_beta   90.00
_cell.angle_gamma   90.00
#
_symmetry.space_group_name_H-M   'P 1'
#
loop_
_entity.id
_entity.type
_entity.pdbx_description
1 polymer ?
#
loop_
_entity_poly.entity_id
_entity_poly.type
_entity_poly.pdbx_seq_one_letter_code
_entity_poly.pdbx_strand_id
1 'polypeptide(L)'
;MKSPEMDGGRAKVLAAALRTWTTVDNDPQPPVARLEIRYPPNWAFASTNPITARQQQRLLNFLRDDLAENRPTHSTPERAAAVIHGLLIEHAAAGRTRISTADLVEAAPRIGRSRTWIAAHITDLIDAGQLHETRRPDTFRIS
;
A
#
# COMPACT_ATOMS: atom_id res chain seq x y z
N MET A 1 -23.60 14.78 -7.88
CA MET A 1 -23.92 14.31 -6.52
C MET A 1 -24.35 12.85 -6.63
N LYS A 2 -23.56 11.88 -6.13
CA LYS A 2 -24.01 10.47 -6.09
C LYS A 2 -24.84 10.28 -4.83
N SER A 3 -26.02 9.70 -4.97
CA SER A 3 -26.99 9.53 -3.88
C SER A 3 -26.46 8.52 -2.84
N PRO A 4 -26.51 8.81 -1.54
CA PRO A 4 -26.00 7.92 -0.48
C PRO A 4 -26.63 6.51 -0.48
N GLU A 5 -27.82 6.37 -1.07
CA GLU A 5 -28.50 5.07 -1.27
C GLU A 5 -27.73 4.13 -2.23
N MET A 6 -27.08 4.68 -3.27
CA MET A 6 -26.26 3.87 -4.19
C MET A 6 -24.97 3.39 -3.55
N ASP A 7 -24.38 4.19 -2.64
CA ASP A 7 -23.15 3.83 -1.93
C ASP A 7 -23.41 2.73 -0.89
N GLY A 8 -24.58 2.78 -0.22
CA GLY A 8 -25.02 1.70 0.68
C GLY A 8 -25.30 0.37 -0.04
N GLY A 9 -25.87 0.41 -1.24
CA GLY A 9 -26.10 -0.78 -2.07
C GLY A 9 -24.79 -1.46 -2.51
N ARG A 10 -23.83 -0.67 -3.00
CA ARG A 10 -22.50 -1.17 -3.42
C ARG A 10 -21.72 -1.78 -2.25
N ALA A 11 -21.77 -1.17 -1.07
CA ALA A 11 -21.08 -1.69 0.11
C ALA A 11 -21.64 -3.04 0.58
N LYS A 12 -22.97 -3.24 0.49
CA LYS A 12 -23.59 -4.54 0.79
C LYS A 12 -23.18 -5.64 -0.19
N VAL A 13 -23.10 -5.31 -1.49
CA VAL A 13 -22.64 -6.25 -2.52
C VAL A 13 -21.18 -6.65 -2.28
N LEU A 14 -20.31 -5.69 -1.96
CA LEU A 14 -18.91 -5.98 -1.62
C LEU A 14 -18.79 -6.84 -0.35
N ALA A 15 -19.56 -6.52 0.69
CA ALA A 15 -19.58 -7.32 1.92
C ALA A 15 -20.01 -8.77 1.65
N ALA A 16 -21.03 -8.97 0.80
CA ALA A 16 -21.45 -10.30 0.39
C ALA A 16 -20.37 -11.03 -0.42
N ALA A 17 -19.72 -10.35 -1.37
CA ALA A 17 -18.64 -10.92 -2.17
C ALA A 17 -17.43 -11.35 -1.33
N LEU A 18 -17.01 -10.51 -0.38
CA LEU A 18 -15.92 -10.82 0.55
C LEU A 18 -16.26 -12.03 1.44
N ARG A 19 -17.50 -12.11 1.92
CA ARG A 19 -17.97 -13.27 2.69
C ARG A 19 -17.89 -14.54 1.84
N THR A 20 -18.43 -14.54 0.62
CA THR A 20 -18.38 -15.69 -0.28
C THR A 20 -16.93 -16.09 -0.59
N TRP A 21 -16.06 -15.12 -0.86
CA TRP A 21 -14.64 -15.37 -1.13
C TRP A 21 -13.94 -16.07 0.06
N THR A 22 -14.19 -15.63 1.30
CA THR A 22 -13.62 -16.29 2.50
C THR A 22 -14.15 -17.69 2.75
N THR A 23 -15.35 -18.04 2.24
CA THR A 23 -15.99 -19.33 2.51
C THR A 23 -15.81 -20.37 1.41
N VAL A 24 -15.55 -19.95 0.17
CA VAL A 24 -15.41 -20.87 -0.98
C VAL A 24 -13.98 -21.40 -1.10
N ASP A 25 -12.99 -20.64 -0.62
CA ASP A 25 -11.59 -21.07 -0.60
C ASP A 25 -11.39 -22.04 0.58
N ASN A 26 -11.64 -23.33 0.37
CA ASN A 26 -11.39 -24.42 1.33
C ASN A 26 -9.88 -24.65 1.49
N ASP A 27 -9.20 -23.66 2.06
CA ASP A 27 -7.80 -23.77 2.42
C ASP A 27 -7.67 -24.73 3.60
N PRO A 28 -6.92 -25.85 3.48
CA PRO A 28 -6.79 -26.83 4.55
C PRO A 28 -6.00 -26.33 5.75
N GLN A 29 -5.39 -25.13 5.67
CA GLN A 29 -4.62 -24.56 6.77
C GLN A 29 -5.53 -24.03 7.90
N PRO A 30 -5.07 -24.09 9.17
CA PRO A 30 -5.80 -23.51 10.27
C PRO A 30 -5.91 -21.98 10.12
N PRO A 31 -7.01 -21.36 10.58
CA PRO A 31 -7.15 -19.92 10.60
C PRO A 31 -6.10 -19.27 11.52
N VAL A 32 -5.55 -18.15 11.09
CA VAL A 32 -4.58 -17.35 11.88
C VAL A 32 -5.13 -15.97 12.24
N ALA A 33 -6.19 -15.53 11.58
CA ALA A 33 -6.80 -14.23 11.78
C ALA A 33 -8.32 -14.30 11.59
N ARG A 34 -9.00 -13.19 11.93
CA ARG A 34 -10.43 -13.01 11.72
C ARG A 34 -10.65 -11.76 10.86
N LEU A 35 -11.36 -11.91 9.75
CA LEU A 35 -11.81 -10.80 8.93
C LEU A 35 -13.19 -10.36 9.42
N GLU A 36 -13.28 -9.13 9.91
CA GLU A 36 -14.56 -8.51 10.26
C GLU A 36 -15.02 -7.60 9.12
N ILE A 37 -16.25 -7.83 8.65
CA ILE A 37 -16.84 -7.09 7.55
C ILE A 37 -17.95 -6.20 8.10
N ARG A 38 -17.85 -4.89 7.86
CA ARG A 38 -18.84 -3.86 8.21
C ARG A 38 -19.15 -3.00 6.99
N TYR A 39 -20.34 -2.41 6.92
CA TYR A 39 -20.70 -1.51 5.83
C TYR A 39 -21.39 -0.21 6.32
N PRO A 40 -21.21 0.92 5.62
CA PRO A 40 -21.86 2.20 5.92
C PRO A 40 -23.40 2.12 5.76
N PRO A 41 -24.16 3.08 6.32
CA PRO A 41 -23.71 4.34 6.93
C PRO A 41 -23.28 4.25 8.41
N ASN A 42 -23.79 3.27 9.16
CA ASN A 42 -23.56 3.13 10.60
C ASN A 42 -22.53 2.06 10.95
N TRP A 43 -21.72 1.62 9.97
CA TRP A 43 -20.77 0.52 10.13
C TRP A 43 -21.43 -0.75 10.68
N ALA A 44 -22.64 -1.06 10.17
CA ALA A 44 -23.38 -2.23 10.56
C ALA A 44 -22.54 -3.49 10.36
N PHE A 45 -22.53 -4.35 11.38
CA PHE A 45 -21.88 -5.64 11.32
C PHE A 45 -22.52 -6.52 10.25
N ALA A 46 -21.69 -7.12 9.39
CA ALA A 46 -22.14 -8.08 8.39
C ALA A 46 -21.74 -9.51 8.75
N SER A 47 -20.46 -9.73 9.06
CA SER A 47 -19.93 -11.05 9.41
C SER A 47 -18.52 -10.97 9.98
N THR A 48 -18.14 -11.98 10.75
CA THR A 48 -16.75 -12.27 11.09
C THR A 48 -16.40 -13.64 10.52
N ASN A 49 -15.40 -13.70 9.64
CA ASN A 49 -14.97 -14.93 9.01
C ASN A 49 -13.53 -15.26 9.46
N PRO A 50 -13.25 -16.47 9.95
CA PRO A 50 -11.88 -16.91 10.17
C PRO A 50 -11.16 -17.00 8.82
N ILE A 51 -9.89 -16.57 8.76
CA ILE A 51 -9.09 -16.61 7.53
C ILE A 51 -7.71 -17.23 7.80
N THR A 52 -7.20 -17.97 6.81
CA THR A 52 -5.84 -18.54 6.83
C THR A 52 -4.78 -17.48 6.51
N ALA A 53 -3.51 -17.79 6.74
CA ALA A 53 -2.41 -16.88 6.40
C ALA A 53 -2.34 -16.58 4.89
N ARG A 54 -2.63 -17.60 4.06
CA ARG A 54 -2.68 -17.47 2.60
C ARG A 54 -3.83 -16.56 2.16
N GLN A 55 -5.02 -16.76 2.71
CA GLN A 55 -6.17 -15.89 2.45
C GLN A 55 -5.87 -14.46 2.89
N GLN A 56 -5.33 -14.26 4.10
CA GLN A 56 -4.92 -12.94 4.58
C GLN A 56 -3.94 -12.26 3.62
N GLN A 57 -2.89 -12.95 3.17
CA GLN A 57 -1.93 -12.39 2.23
C GLN A 57 -2.56 -12.04 0.87
N ARG A 58 -3.42 -12.91 0.33
CA ARG A 58 -4.15 -12.66 -0.92
C ARG A 58 -5.06 -11.44 -0.82
N LEU A 59 -5.80 -11.31 0.29
CA LEU A 59 -6.65 -10.16 0.55
C LEU A 59 -5.83 -8.86 0.67
N LEU A 60 -4.73 -8.89 1.40
CA LEU A 60 -3.84 -7.74 1.53
C LEU A 60 -3.23 -7.32 0.19
N ASN A 61 -2.82 -8.27 -0.64
CA ASN A 61 -2.31 -7.98 -1.98
C ASN A 61 -3.39 -7.39 -2.86
N PHE A 62 -4.59 -7.98 -2.90
CA PHE A 62 -5.72 -7.43 -3.65
C PHE A 62 -6.08 -6.01 -3.21
N LEU A 63 -6.12 -5.74 -1.90
CA LEU A 63 -6.38 -4.40 -1.38
C LEU A 63 -5.25 -3.42 -1.74
N ARG A 64 -3.99 -3.86 -1.74
CA ARG A 64 -2.86 -3.00 -2.16
C ARG A 64 -2.95 -2.67 -3.65
N ASP A 65 -3.27 -3.65 -4.47
CA ASP A 65 -3.41 -3.48 -5.92
C ASP A 65 -4.61 -2.57 -6.23
N ASP A 66 -5.76 -2.78 -5.58
CA ASP A 66 -6.95 -1.93 -5.73
C ASP A 66 -6.72 -0.50 -5.21
N LEU A 67 -5.99 -0.34 -4.10
CA LEU A 67 -5.61 0.98 -3.59
C LEU A 67 -4.62 1.69 -4.53
N ALA A 68 -3.71 0.95 -5.16
CA ALA A 68 -2.76 1.49 -6.12
C ALA A 68 -3.44 1.86 -7.46
N GLU A 69 -4.42 1.07 -7.90
CA GLU A 69 -5.10 1.23 -9.19
C GLU A 69 -6.26 2.22 -9.14
N ASN A 70 -7.11 2.15 -8.10
CA ASN A 70 -8.39 2.86 -8.05
C ASN A 70 -8.42 4.05 -7.09
N ARG A 71 -7.39 4.28 -6.27
CA ARG A 71 -7.32 5.42 -5.33
C ARG A 71 -5.93 6.06 -5.21
N PRO A 72 -5.39 6.67 -6.28
CA PRO A 72 -4.15 7.45 -6.22
C PRO A 72 -4.20 8.68 -5.31
N THR A 73 -5.36 9.02 -4.74
CA THR A 73 -5.63 10.19 -3.87
C THR A 73 -5.40 9.98 -2.37
N HIS A 74 -5.10 8.78 -1.88
CA HIS A 74 -4.85 8.54 -0.43
C HIS A 74 -3.38 8.47 -0.01
N SER A 75 -2.44 8.38 -0.94
CA SER A 75 -1.05 8.78 -0.68
C SER A 75 -0.99 10.26 -1.01
N THR A 76 -0.83 11.14 -0.02
CA THR A 76 -0.55 12.56 -0.29
C THR A 76 0.94 12.70 -0.63
N PRO A 77 1.38 13.73 -1.38
CA PRO A 77 2.80 13.92 -1.70
C PRO A 77 3.67 13.93 -0.42
N GLU A 78 3.15 14.50 0.66
CA GLU A 78 3.83 14.60 1.96
C GLU A 78 3.97 13.23 2.62
N ARG A 79 2.94 12.37 2.53
CA ARG A 79 3.00 11.01 3.07
C ARG A 79 3.98 10.14 2.28
N ALA A 80 3.97 10.26 0.96
CA ALA A 80 4.92 9.56 0.08
C ALA A 80 6.36 10.00 0.35
N ALA A 81 6.59 11.31 0.50
CA ALA A 81 7.87 11.88 0.89
C ALA A 81 8.32 11.36 2.26
N ALA A 82 7.42 11.33 3.26
CA ALA A 82 7.73 10.78 4.58
C ALA A 82 8.14 9.30 4.55
N VAL A 83 7.53 8.49 3.67
CA VAL A 83 7.94 7.09 3.47
C VAL A 83 9.33 7.01 2.86
N ILE A 84 9.63 7.83 1.85
CA ILE A 84 10.97 7.88 1.22
C ILE A 84 12.03 8.35 2.23
N HIS A 85 11.75 9.38 3.03
CA HIS A 85 12.63 9.81 4.11
C HIS A 85 12.85 8.72 5.15
N GLY A 86 11.79 8.03 5.58
CA GLY A 86 11.90 6.90 6.50
C GLY A 86 12.81 5.79 5.95
N LEU A 87 12.68 5.47 4.66
CA LEU A 87 13.53 4.49 3.98
C LEU A 87 15.01 4.92 3.98
N LEU A 88 15.30 6.20 3.74
CA LEU A 88 16.67 6.74 3.78
C LEU A 88 17.27 6.62 5.19
N ILE A 89 16.48 6.93 6.23
CA ILE A 89 16.90 6.80 7.63
C ILE A 89 17.14 5.33 7.98
N GLU A 90 16.24 4.41 7.58
CA GLU A 90 16.39 2.97 7.79
C GLU A 90 17.69 2.45 7.13
N HIS A 91 17.98 2.88 5.90
CA HIS A 91 19.21 2.52 5.20
C HIS A 91 20.45 3.08 5.91
N ALA A 92 20.43 4.35 6.31
CA ALA A 92 21.54 4.98 7.03
C ALA A 92 21.80 4.29 8.38
N ALA A 93 20.74 3.96 9.14
CA ALA A 93 20.82 3.24 10.40
C ALA A 93 21.38 1.82 10.23
N ALA A 94 21.13 1.18 9.08
CA ALA A 94 21.74 -0.10 8.70
C ALA A 94 23.20 0.03 8.20
N GLY A 95 23.80 1.22 8.29
CA GLY A 95 25.17 1.51 7.83
C GLY A 95 25.31 1.61 6.31
N ARG A 96 24.19 1.65 5.57
CA ARG A 96 24.22 1.82 4.12
C ARG A 96 24.36 3.30 3.79
N THR A 97 25.35 3.63 2.98
CA THR A 97 25.60 5.00 2.51
C THR A 97 25.03 5.28 1.12
N ARG A 98 24.31 4.30 0.55
CA ARG A 98 23.79 4.34 -0.82
C ARG A 98 22.38 3.75 -0.89
N ILE A 99 21.62 4.29 -1.83
CA ILE A 99 20.31 3.81 -2.23
C ILE A 99 20.24 3.76 -3.76
N SER A 100 19.56 2.76 -4.30
CA SER A 100 19.34 2.60 -5.74
C SER A 100 17.89 2.83 -6.13
N THR A 101 17.63 3.08 -7.41
CA THR A 101 16.25 3.09 -7.92
C THR A 101 15.56 1.75 -7.73
N ALA A 102 16.30 0.63 -7.71
CA ALA A 102 15.74 -0.69 -7.40
C ALA A 102 15.17 -0.76 -5.97
N ASP A 103 15.87 -0.20 -4.98
CA ASP A 103 15.39 -0.12 -3.59
C ASP A 103 14.10 0.72 -3.50
N LEU A 104 14.02 1.80 -4.26
CA LEU A 104 12.84 2.67 -4.33
C LEU A 104 11.66 2.01 -5.07
N VAL A 105 11.94 1.19 -6.10
CA VAL A 105 10.94 0.41 -6.82
C VAL A 105 10.40 -0.72 -5.95
N GLU A 106 11.25 -1.39 -5.18
CA GLU A 106 10.82 -2.39 -4.19
C GLU A 106 9.94 -1.74 -3.11
N ALA A 107 10.27 -0.52 -2.70
CA ALA A 107 9.45 0.28 -1.78
C ALA A 107 8.21 0.92 -2.44
N ALA A 108 8.06 0.88 -3.77
CA ALA A 108 6.97 1.57 -4.48
C ALA A 108 5.55 1.20 -3.99
N PRO A 109 5.25 -0.06 -3.62
CA PRO A 109 3.97 -0.41 -3.00
C PRO A 109 3.72 0.29 -1.65
N ARG A 110 4.78 0.61 -0.89
CA ARG A 110 4.71 1.37 0.38
C ARG A 110 4.55 2.88 0.12
N ILE A 111 5.16 3.38 -0.95
CA ILE A 111 5.11 4.81 -1.33
C ILE A 111 3.73 5.17 -1.90
N GLY A 112 3.09 4.24 -2.64
CA GLY A 112 1.75 4.43 -3.18
C GLY A 112 1.65 5.55 -4.22
N ARG A 113 2.73 5.79 -4.97
CA ARG A 113 2.82 6.81 -6.03
C ARG A 113 3.39 6.24 -7.33
N SER A 114 3.15 6.93 -8.43
CA SER A 114 3.67 6.54 -9.74
C SER A 114 5.19 6.65 -9.79
N ARG A 115 5.81 5.86 -10.68
CA ARG A 115 7.27 5.92 -10.92
C ARG A 115 7.72 7.33 -11.35
N THR A 116 6.91 8.02 -12.15
CA THR A 116 7.19 9.40 -12.58
C THR A 116 7.22 10.37 -11.41
N TRP A 117 6.30 10.23 -10.45
CA TRP A 117 6.29 11.05 -9.24
C TRP A 117 7.52 10.76 -8.37
N ILE A 118 7.86 9.47 -8.19
CA ILE A 118 9.05 9.06 -7.42
C ILE A 118 10.31 9.64 -8.06
N ALA A 119 10.45 9.56 -9.39
CA ALA A 119 11.59 10.12 -10.11
C ALA A 119 11.72 11.64 -9.91
N ALA A 120 10.61 12.40 -10.04
CA ALA A 120 10.61 13.83 -9.78
C ALA A 120 11.00 14.15 -8.33
N HIS A 121 10.50 13.38 -7.37
CA HIS A 121 10.82 13.60 -5.96
C HIS A 121 12.29 13.26 -5.62
N ILE A 122 12.91 12.29 -6.30
CA ILE A 122 14.36 12.05 -6.18
C ILE A 122 15.15 13.28 -6.63
N THR A 123 14.74 13.93 -7.73
CA THR A 123 15.35 15.18 -8.18
C THR A 123 15.24 16.27 -7.11
N ASP A 124 14.07 16.44 -6.49
CA ASP A 124 13.90 17.39 -5.38
C ASP A 124 14.86 17.10 -4.22
N LEU A 125 15.08 15.82 -3.87
CA LEU A 125 16.00 15.40 -2.81
C LEU A 125 17.48 15.64 -3.17
N ILE A 126 17.83 15.57 -4.45
CA ILE A 126 19.16 15.92 -4.95
C ILE A 126 19.37 17.44 -4.85
N ASP A 127 18.39 18.23 -5.31
CA ASP A 127 18.44 19.68 -5.26
C ASP A 127 18.49 20.20 -3.81
N ALA A 128 17.82 19.50 -2.88
CA ALA A 128 17.88 19.77 -1.44
C ALA A 128 19.18 19.29 -0.76
N GLY A 129 20.07 18.60 -1.49
CA GLY A 129 21.36 18.10 -0.98
C GLY A 129 21.26 16.88 -0.06
N GLN A 130 20.10 16.23 0.02
CA GLN A 130 19.89 15.03 0.84
C GLN A 130 20.32 13.75 0.12
N LEU A 131 20.32 13.79 -1.21
CA LEU A 131 20.89 12.75 -2.07
C LEU A 131 21.96 13.36 -2.97
N HIS A 132 22.98 12.57 -3.28
CA HIS A 132 23.97 12.92 -4.29
C HIS A 132 24.06 11.84 -5.35
N GLU A 133 24.00 12.24 -6.62
CA GLU A 133 24.27 11.32 -7.71
C GLU A 133 25.65 10.70 -7.58
N THR A 134 25.74 9.40 -7.84
CA THR A 134 27.03 8.71 -7.91
C THR A 134 27.46 8.56 -9.36
N ARG A 135 28.73 8.17 -9.58
CA ARG A 135 29.23 7.84 -10.93
C ARG A 135 28.55 6.61 -11.55
N ARG A 136 27.78 5.85 -10.77
CA ARG A 136 26.99 4.73 -11.28
C ARG A 136 25.57 5.24 -11.56
N PRO A 137 25.01 4.96 -12.74
CA PRO A 137 23.61 5.27 -13.00
C PRO A 137 22.73 4.59 -11.96
N ASP A 138 21.57 5.17 -11.69
CA ASP A 138 20.54 4.60 -10.82
C ASP A 138 20.94 4.40 -9.35
N THR A 139 22.04 5.01 -8.91
CA THR A 139 22.56 4.90 -7.55
C THR A 139 22.87 6.27 -6.97
N PHE A 140 22.37 6.53 -5.76
CA PHE A 140 22.50 7.79 -5.04
C PHE A 140 23.21 7.55 -3.70
N ARG A 141 24.05 8.50 -3.30
CA ARG A 141 24.66 8.54 -1.97
C ARG A 141 23.73 9.28 -1.03
N ILE A 142 23.52 8.71 0.16
CA ILE A 142 22.77 9.34 1.25
C ILE A 142 23.73 10.28 1.98
N SER A 143 23.30 11.52 2.20
CA SER A 143 24.07 12.55 2.94
C SER A 143 24.06 12.34 4.44
#